data_AF-A0A814Z433-F1
#
_entry.id   AF-A0A814Z433-F1
#
_cell.length_a   1.000
_cell.length_b   1.000
_cell.length_c   1.000
_cell.angle_alpha   90.00
_cell.angle_beta   90.00
_cell.angle_gamma   90.00
#
_symmetry.space_group_name_H-M   'P 1'
#
loop_
_entity.id
_entity.type
_entity.pdbx_description
1 polymer ?
#
loop_
_entity_poly.entity_id
_entity_poly.type
_entity_poly.pdbx_seq_one_letter_code
_entity_poly.pdbx_strand_id
1 'polypeptide(L)'
;LNLRYHSLVNNTTFHIKINISSISKNIFESYCKHILIPYQNRIYSMMMENLFIFYLSLLLHTLSQYFLLEILILKNIESNHIISLLSHLSLLPNFSSLIIMSIDHVHNVNKQSLGHLILSNLTHLSFQNENISFNQIKLFIRNLSHQLQVFRFSTEFDITYLNANQWQELILSHMPYLRIFDIEL
;
A
#
# COMPACT_ATOMS: atom_id res chain seq x y z
N LEU A 1 -14.30 10.51 -12.61
CA LEU A 1 -14.02 11.41 -13.76
C LEU A 1 -15.32 12.09 -14.17
N ASN A 2 -15.25 13.39 -14.40
CA ASN A 2 -16.30 14.12 -15.10
C ASN A 2 -16.36 13.57 -16.54
N LEU A 3 -17.50 13.05 -17.02
CA LEU A 3 -17.66 12.46 -18.38
C LEU A 3 -17.16 13.38 -19.50
N ARG A 4 -17.05 14.69 -19.22
CA ARG A 4 -16.50 15.73 -20.09
C ARG A 4 -15.05 15.48 -20.56
N TYR A 5 -14.26 14.70 -19.83
CA TYR A 5 -12.85 14.45 -20.19
C TYR A 5 -12.59 13.06 -20.78
N HIS A 6 -13.64 12.27 -21.06
CA HIS A 6 -13.53 10.91 -21.57
C HIS A 6 -12.82 10.85 -22.94
N SER A 7 -12.95 11.89 -23.77
CA SER A 7 -12.26 12.02 -25.06
C SER A 7 -10.75 12.19 -24.92
N LEU A 8 -10.28 12.87 -23.87
CA LEU A 8 -8.86 13.05 -23.59
C LEU A 8 -8.19 11.76 -23.12
N VAL A 9 -8.94 10.92 -22.39
CA VAL A 9 -8.42 9.62 -21.94
C VAL A 9 -8.40 8.62 -23.10
N ASN A 10 -9.46 8.53 -23.91
CA ASN A 10 -9.54 7.54 -24.99
C ASN A 10 -8.52 7.73 -26.12
N ASN A 11 -8.11 8.97 -26.40
CA ASN A 11 -7.26 9.27 -27.56
C ASN A 11 -5.77 9.39 -27.24
N THR A 12 -5.36 9.02 -26.03
CA THR A 12 -3.97 9.19 -25.57
C THR A 12 -3.40 7.90 -24.98
N THR A 13 -2.08 7.75 -25.06
CA THR A 13 -1.32 6.61 -24.49
C THR A 13 -0.77 6.90 -23.09
N PHE A 14 -1.10 8.05 -22.49
CA PHE A 14 -0.51 8.46 -21.22
C PHE A 14 -0.87 7.49 -20.09
N HIS A 15 0.10 7.27 -19.19
CA HIS A 15 -0.12 6.59 -17.92
C HIS A 15 -1.02 7.44 -17.02
N ILE A 16 -1.94 6.77 -16.31
CA ILE A 16 -3.01 7.42 -15.56
C ILE A 16 -2.70 7.31 -14.07
N LYS A 17 -2.78 8.45 -13.39
CA LYS A 17 -2.84 8.54 -11.93
C LYS A 17 -4.28 8.72 -11.50
N ILE A 18 -4.74 7.87 -10.58
CA ILE A 18 -6.10 7.92 -10.03
C ILE A 18 -6.05 8.30 -8.57
N ASN A 19 -6.97 9.20 -8.19
CA ASN A 19 -7.24 9.55 -6.81
C ASN A 19 -8.74 9.35 -6.56
N ILE A 20 -9.05 8.43 -5.66
CA ILE A 20 -10.40 8.17 -5.16
C ILE A 20 -10.41 8.57 -3.69
N SER A 21 -10.95 9.76 -3.43
CA SER A 21 -11.27 10.24 -2.08
C SER A 21 -12.53 9.54 -1.55
N SER A 22 -12.83 9.75 -0.27
CA SER A 22 -14.04 9.22 0.38
C SER A 22 -15.31 9.41 -0.46
N ILE A 23 -15.82 8.30 -1.04
CA ILE A 23 -17.04 8.28 -1.86
C ILE A 23 -17.97 7.17 -1.39
N SER A 24 -19.27 7.37 -1.65
CA SER A 24 -20.29 6.37 -1.34
C SER A 24 -20.20 5.15 -2.26
N LYS A 25 -20.86 4.05 -1.86
CA LYS A 25 -20.70 2.75 -2.53
C LYS A 25 -21.11 2.77 -3.98
N ASN A 26 -22.26 3.37 -4.23
CA ASN A 26 -22.81 3.46 -5.58
C ASN A 26 -21.89 4.29 -6.49
N ILE A 27 -21.24 5.33 -5.94
CA ILE A 27 -20.27 6.13 -6.69
C ILE A 27 -19.00 5.33 -6.95
N PHE A 28 -18.52 4.57 -5.96
CA PHE A 28 -17.35 3.71 -6.11
C PHE A 28 -17.56 2.64 -7.20
N GLU A 29 -18.69 1.92 -7.15
CA GLU A 29 -19.04 0.91 -8.15
C GLU A 29 -19.14 1.52 -9.57
N SER A 30 -19.72 2.72 -9.68
CA SER A 30 -19.75 3.48 -10.93
C SER A 30 -18.33 3.83 -11.41
N TYR A 31 -17.44 4.27 -10.52
CA TYR A 31 -16.04 4.53 -10.83
C TYR A 31 -15.30 3.27 -11.30
N CYS A 32 -15.51 2.14 -10.64
CA CYS A 32 -14.93 0.87 -11.06
C CYS A 32 -15.36 0.52 -12.49
N LYS A 33 -16.67 0.57 -12.76
CA LYS A 33 -17.24 0.20 -14.06
C LYS A 33 -16.81 1.10 -15.20
N HIS A 34 -16.74 2.42 -14.96
CA HIS A 34 -16.56 3.40 -16.03
C HIS A 34 -15.13 3.93 -16.15
N ILE A 35 -14.28 3.74 -15.14
CA ILE A 35 -12.94 4.32 -15.10
C ILE A 35 -11.89 3.28 -14.76
N LEU A 36 -12.02 2.57 -13.63
CA LEU A 36 -10.95 1.68 -13.19
C LEU A 36 -10.78 0.49 -14.15
N ILE A 37 -11.85 -0.25 -14.43
CA ILE A 37 -11.80 -1.43 -15.29
C ILE A 37 -11.43 -1.07 -16.75
N PRO A 38 -12.06 -0.07 -17.39
CA PRO A 38 -11.72 0.28 -18.79
C PRO A 38 -10.27 0.74 -18.98
N TYR A 39 -9.66 1.33 -17.95
CA TYR A 39 -8.32 1.90 -18.03
C TYR A 39 -7.28 1.18 -17.15
N GLN A 40 -7.58 0.00 -16.62
CA GLN A 40 -6.72 -0.75 -15.69
C GLN A 40 -5.29 -0.97 -16.20
N ASN A 41 -5.14 -1.24 -17.50
CA ASN A 41 -3.84 -1.46 -18.13
C ASN A 41 -3.00 -0.19 -18.30
N ARG A 42 -3.53 0.99 -17.94
CA ARG A 42 -2.85 2.29 -18.04
C ARG A 42 -2.62 2.94 -16.69
N ILE A 43 -3.23 2.42 -15.63
CA ILE A 43 -3.13 2.99 -14.29
C ILE A 43 -1.81 2.54 -13.68
N TYR A 44 -0.92 3.51 -13.46
CA TYR A 44 0.38 3.27 -12.83
C TYR A 44 0.44 3.72 -11.37
N SER A 45 -0.46 4.65 -10.99
CA SER A 45 -0.54 5.16 -9.62
C SER A 45 -2.00 5.28 -9.18
N MET A 46 -2.30 4.76 -7.99
CA MET A 46 -3.63 4.78 -7.41
C MET A 46 -3.57 5.27 -5.96
N MET A 47 -4.40 6.24 -5.61
CA MET A 47 -4.65 6.68 -4.25
C MET A 47 -6.10 6.39 -3.89
N MET A 48 -6.32 5.76 -2.73
CA MET A 48 -7.63 5.37 -2.23
C MET A 48 -7.74 5.80 -0.77
N GLU A 49 -8.87 6.40 -0.39
CA GLU A 49 -9.15 6.85 0.96
C GLU A 49 -10.46 6.26 1.48
N ASN A 50 -10.50 5.86 2.76
CA ASN A 50 -11.67 5.27 3.41
C ASN A 50 -12.22 4.04 2.65
N LEU A 51 -11.32 3.08 2.38
CA LEU A 51 -11.68 1.79 1.79
C LEU A 51 -12.49 0.97 2.81
N PHE A 52 -13.82 1.07 2.77
CA PHE A 52 -14.68 0.12 3.48
C PHE A 52 -14.46 -1.31 2.93
N ILE A 53 -14.72 -2.32 3.76
CA ILE A 53 -14.60 -3.77 3.45
C ILE A 53 -15.12 -4.12 2.04
N PHE A 54 -16.30 -3.59 1.68
CA PHE A 54 -16.96 -3.87 0.40
C PHE A 54 -16.21 -3.34 -0.83
N TYR A 55 -15.49 -2.23 -0.68
CA TYR A 55 -14.69 -1.67 -1.77
C TYR A 55 -13.40 -2.44 -1.96
N LEU A 56 -12.82 -2.89 -0.85
CA LEU A 56 -11.59 -3.67 -0.88
C LEU A 56 -11.81 -5.00 -1.61
N SER A 57 -12.89 -5.74 -1.33
CA SER A 57 -13.15 -7.01 -2.01
C SER A 57 -13.25 -6.83 -3.53
N LEU A 58 -13.99 -5.83 -4.00
CA LEU A 58 -14.11 -5.50 -5.42
C LEU A 58 -12.76 -5.13 -6.04
N LEU A 59 -11.95 -4.34 -5.33
CA LEU A 59 -10.61 -3.98 -5.74
C LEU A 59 -9.71 -5.21 -5.85
N LEU A 60 -9.69 -6.09 -4.83
CA LEU A 60 -8.88 -7.32 -4.79
C LEU A 60 -9.19 -8.27 -5.95
N HIS A 61 -10.46 -8.37 -6.36
CA HIS A 61 -10.86 -9.17 -7.52
C HIS A 61 -10.27 -8.68 -8.85
N THR A 62 -9.95 -7.40 -8.96
CA THR A 62 -9.46 -6.79 -10.20
C THR A 62 -7.99 -6.40 -10.14
N LEU A 63 -7.39 -6.34 -8.94
CA LEU A 63 -6.02 -5.84 -8.71
C LEU A 63 -4.98 -6.53 -9.59
N SER A 64 -5.08 -7.85 -9.80
CA SER A 64 -4.17 -8.62 -10.65
C SER A 64 -4.15 -8.17 -12.12
N GLN A 65 -5.14 -7.39 -12.55
CA GLN A 65 -5.26 -6.90 -13.92
C GLN A 65 -4.57 -5.54 -14.13
N TYR A 66 -4.06 -4.90 -13.08
CA TYR A 66 -3.38 -3.60 -13.15
C TYR A 66 -1.87 -3.79 -13.35
N PHE A 67 -1.47 -4.34 -14.50
CA PHE A 67 -0.07 -4.71 -14.78
C PHE A 67 0.93 -3.55 -14.71
N LEU A 68 0.48 -2.30 -14.95
CA LEU A 68 1.33 -1.12 -14.85
C LEU A 68 1.35 -0.47 -13.46
N LEU A 69 0.57 -0.98 -12.50
CA LEU A 69 0.50 -0.36 -11.18
C LEU A 69 1.84 -0.44 -10.46
N GLU A 70 2.45 0.72 -10.26
CA GLU A 70 3.72 0.90 -9.56
C GLU A 70 3.51 1.45 -8.15
N ILE A 71 2.53 2.34 -7.98
CA ILE A 71 2.34 3.12 -6.76
C ILE A 71 0.91 2.93 -6.23
N LEU A 72 0.80 2.47 -5.00
CA LEU A 72 -0.47 2.45 -4.26
C LEU A 72 -0.37 3.27 -2.98
N ILE A 73 -1.34 4.15 -2.79
CA ILE A 73 -1.49 4.98 -1.60
C ILE A 73 -2.84 4.66 -0.97
N LEU A 74 -2.83 4.16 0.26
CA LEU A 74 -4.01 3.81 1.03
C LEU A 74 -4.09 4.74 2.22
N LYS A 75 -5.20 5.46 2.32
CA LYS A 75 -5.48 6.38 3.42
C LYS A 75 -6.69 5.93 4.21
N ASN A 76 -6.62 6.09 5.52
CA ASN A 76 -7.67 5.73 6.45
C ASN A 76 -8.18 4.30 6.22
N ILE A 77 -7.25 3.35 6.12
CA ILE A 77 -7.57 1.94 5.97
C ILE A 77 -7.48 1.23 7.32
N GLU A 78 -8.35 0.24 7.54
CA GLU A 78 -8.22 -0.66 8.68
C GLU A 78 -7.05 -1.64 8.46
N SER A 79 -6.31 -1.91 9.52
CA SER A 79 -5.09 -2.71 9.52
C SER A 79 -5.33 -4.16 9.11
N ASN A 80 -6.49 -4.71 9.48
CA ASN A 80 -6.96 -6.05 9.13
C ASN A 80 -7.00 -6.32 7.60
N HIS A 81 -7.13 -5.26 6.79
CA HIS A 81 -7.25 -5.32 5.34
C HIS A 81 -5.91 -5.27 4.62
N ILE A 82 -4.89 -4.74 5.28
CA ILE A 82 -3.56 -4.57 4.68
C ILE A 82 -2.99 -5.93 4.29
N ILE A 83 -3.06 -6.94 5.17
CA ILE A 83 -2.49 -8.27 4.89
C ILE A 83 -3.13 -8.91 3.66
N SER A 84 -4.47 -8.85 3.56
CA SER A 84 -5.19 -9.37 2.39
C SER A 84 -4.84 -8.60 1.12
N LEU A 85 -4.49 -7.33 1.21
CA LEU A 85 -4.13 -6.53 0.05
C LEU A 85 -2.69 -6.81 -0.40
N LEU A 86 -1.75 -7.00 0.53
CA LEU A 86 -0.36 -7.32 0.23
C LEU A 86 -0.22 -8.62 -0.58
N SER A 87 -1.07 -9.63 -0.36
CA SER A 87 -1.03 -10.87 -1.14
C SER A 87 -1.43 -10.70 -2.60
N HIS A 88 -2.25 -9.70 -2.92
CA HIS A 88 -2.60 -9.37 -4.30
C HIS A 88 -1.53 -8.49 -4.94
N LEU A 89 -0.94 -7.57 -4.15
CA LEU A 89 0.15 -6.72 -4.62
C LEU A 89 1.42 -7.50 -4.96
N SER A 90 1.70 -8.62 -4.29
CA SER A 90 2.87 -9.46 -4.60
C SER A 90 2.80 -10.10 -5.99
N LEU A 91 1.61 -10.14 -6.60
CA LEU A 91 1.41 -10.64 -7.95
C LEU A 91 1.66 -9.58 -9.03
N LEU A 92 1.84 -8.32 -8.65
CA LEU A 92 1.97 -7.21 -9.59
C LEU A 92 3.44 -7.03 -10.01
N PRO A 93 3.74 -7.13 -11.32
CA PRO A 93 5.11 -7.18 -11.80
C PRO A 93 5.87 -5.86 -11.61
N ASN A 94 5.18 -4.72 -11.63
CA ASN A 94 5.81 -3.40 -11.56
C ASN A 94 5.64 -2.71 -10.21
N PHE A 95 4.99 -3.36 -9.25
CA PHE A 95 4.64 -2.73 -7.99
C PHE A 95 5.87 -2.42 -7.14
N SER A 96 6.10 -1.14 -6.88
CA SER A 96 7.37 -0.66 -6.32
C SER A 96 7.21 0.31 -5.15
N SER A 97 6.03 0.91 -4.96
CA SER A 97 5.77 1.88 -3.89
C SER A 97 4.44 1.66 -3.19
N LEU A 98 4.50 1.54 -1.87
CA LEU A 98 3.34 1.40 -0.99
C LEU A 98 3.35 2.49 0.09
N ILE A 99 2.27 3.25 0.18
CA ILE A 99 2.05 4.23 1.25
C ILE A 99 0.77 3.83 1.96
N ILE A 100 0.84 3.63 3.28
CA ILE A 100 -0.31 3.26 4.11
C ILE A 100 -0.45 4.27 5.24
N MET A 101 -1.65 4.81 5.39
CA MET A 101 -2.10 5.58 6.55
C MET A 101 -3.28 4.83 7.15
N SER A 102 -3.08 4.22 8.32
CA SER A 102 -4.03 3.33 8.98
C SER A 102 -4.67 4.06 10.17
N ILE A 103 -5.96 3.82 10.40
CA ILE A 103 -6.75 4.54 11.44
C ILE A 103 -6.96 3.76 12.74
N ASP A 104 -6.60 2.49 12.75
CA ASP A 104 -6.86 1.55 13.83
C ASP A 104 -5.56 0.97 14.41
N HIS A 105 -5.69 0.39 15.60
CA HIS A 105 -4.66 -0.46 16.17
C HIS A 105 -4.39 -1.63 15.23
N VAL A 106 -3.12 -1.92 14.96
CA VAL A 106 -2.78 -3.09 14.16
C VAL A 106 -3.13 -4.35 14.93
N HIS A 107 -4.24 -4.99 14.57
CA HIS A 107 -4.69 -6.22 15.23
C HIS A 107 -3.90 -7.42 14.67
N ASN A 108 -3.19 -8.13 15.56
CA ASN A 108 -2.68 -9.49 15.35
C ASN A 108 -2.10 -9.77 13.95
N VAL A 109 -0.99 -9.09 13.62
CA VAL A 109 -0.11 -9.51 12.53
C VAL A 109 0.58 -10.81 12.96
N ASN A 110 -0.07 -11.94 12.68
CA ASN A 110 0.44 -13.25 13.04
C ASN A 110 1.54 -13.66 12.04
N LYS A 111 2.66 -14.22 12.51
CA LYS A 111 3.74 -14.72 11.62
C LYS A 111 3.24 -15.62 10.49
N GLN A 112 2.19 -16.40 10.75
CA GLN A 112 1.62 -17.35 9.79
C GLN A 112 0.92 -16.65 8.60
N SER A 113 0.32 -15.47 8.79
CA SER A 113 -0.37 -14.76 7.70
C SER A 113 0.58 -14.01 6.78
N LEU A 114 1.80 -13.72 7.23
CA LEU A 114 2.82 -13.02 6.44
C LEU A 114 3.83 -13.94 5.75
N GLY A 115 3.91 -15.22 6.13
CA GLY A 115 5.02 -16.11 5.78
C GLY A 115 5.28 -16.32 4.28
N HIS A 116 4.35 -15.95 3.39
CA HIS A 116 4.46 -16.10 1.94
C HIS A 116 4.38 -14.77 1.16
N LEU A 117 4.39 -13.60 1.83
CA LEU A 117 4.12 -12.30 1.21
C LEU A 117 5.37 -11.57 0.70
N ILE A 118 6.05 -12.10 -0.30
CA ILE A 118 7.23 -11.42 -0.88
C ILE A 118 6.77 -10.42 -1.94
N LEU A 119 6.93 -9.13 -1.65
CA LEU A 119 6.75 -8.02 -2.59
C LEU A 119 8.10 -7.71 -3.23
N SER A 120 8.53 -8.59 -4.14
CA SER A 120 9.90 -8.66 -4.68
C SER A 120 10.44 -7.36 -5.26
N ASN A 121 9.56 -6.51 -5.79
CA ASN A 121 9.92 -5.25 -6.46
C ASN A 121 9.65 -4.00 -5.61
N LEU A 122 9.16 -4.17 -4.39
CA LEU A 122 8.88 -3.05 -3.50
C LEU A 122 10.19 -2.39 -3.04
N THR A 123 10.34 -1.12 -3.41
CA THR A 123 11.51 -0.29 -3.10
C THR A 123 11.16 0.87 -2.16
N HIS A 124 9.90 1.29 -2.12
CA HIS A 124 9.42 2.40 -1.29
C HIS A 124 8.28 1.93 -0.39
N LEU A 125 8.45 2.10 0.91
CA LEU A 125 7.42 1.84 1.90
C LEU A 125 7.30 3.04 2.84
N SER A 126 6.09 3.56 2.96
CA SER A 126 5.74 4.56 3.98
C SER A 126 4.58 4.03 4.79
N PHE A 127 4.74 4.00 6.11
CA PHE A 127 3.72 3.49 7.01
C PHE A 127 3.45 4.51 8.11
N GLN A 128 2.20 4.97 8.20
CA GLN A 128 1.72 5.82 9.27
C GLN A 128 0.60 5.09 10.01
N ASN A 129 0.83 4.79 11.28
CA ASN A 129 -0.16 4.18 12.15
C ASN A 129 0.12 4.61 13.59
N GLU A 130 -0.90 5.16 14.24
CA GLU A 130 -0.80 5.74 15.57
C GLU A 130 -0.50 4.69 16.66
N ASN A 131 -0.75 3.40 16.42
CA ASN A 131 -0.69 2.37 17.45
C ASN A 131 -0.13 1.02 16.97
N ILE A 132 0.96 1.03 16.22
CA ILE A 132 1.70 -0.18 15.86
C ILE A 132 2.93 -0.33 16.77
N SER A 133 3.12 -1.51 17.35
CA SER A 133 4.32 -1.80 18.16
C SER A 133 5.54 -2.09 17.29
N PHE A 134 6.74 -1.84 17.82
CA PHE A 134 8.00 -2.14 17.11
C PHE A 134 8.08 -3.60 16.66
N ASN A 135 7.60 -4.55 17.48
CA ASN A 135 7.59 -5.97 17.12
C ASN A 135 6.72 -6.27 15.89
N GLN A 136 5.59 -5.57 15.72
CA GLN A 136 4.74 -5.72 14.54
C GLN A 136 5.41 -5.15 13.29
N ILE A 137 6.05 -3.98 13.38
CA ILE A 137 6.88 -3.44 12.29
C ILE A 137 8.00 -4.41 11.91
N LYS A 138 8.70 -4.97 12.91
CA LYS A 138 9.75 -5.96 12.68
C LYS A 138 9.22 -7.18 11.93
N LEU A 139 8.04 -7.70 12.30
CA LEU A 139 7.39 -8.80 11.57
C LEU A 139 6.98 -8.40 10.15
N PHE A 140 6.46 -7.19 9.97
CA PHE A 140 6.05 -6.66 8.68
C PHE A 140 7.25 -6.59 7.72
N ILE A 141 8.30 -5.85 8.10
CA ILE A 141 9.51 -5.65 7.29
C ILE A 141 10.20 -6.97 6.93
N ARG A 142 10.27 -7.91 7.88
CA ARG A 142 10.90 -9.22 7.67
C ARG A 142 10.32 -10.01 6.50
N ASN A 143 9.03 -9.81 6.21
CA ASN A 143 8.33 -10.60 5.20
C ASN A 143 8.11 -9.84 3.89
N LEU A 144 8.27 -8.51 3.87
CA LEU A 144 7.84 -7.65 2.77
C LEU A 144 8.79 -7.64 1.57
N SER A 145 10.00 -7.11 1.73
CA SER A 145 10.94 -6.93 0.62
C SER A 145 12.36 -6.71 1.13
N HIS A 146 13.31 -7.43 0.53
CA HIS A 146 14.74 -7.20 0.73
C HIS A 146 15.30 -6.08 -0.15
N GLN A 147 14.54 -5.59 -1.13
CA GLN A 147 14.96 -4.53 -2.06
C GLN A 147 14.58 -3.12 -1.59
N LEU A 148 14.09 -3.00 -0.36
CA LEU A 148 13.61 -1.73 0.17
C LEU A 148 14.73 -0.69 0.23
N GLN A 149 14.51 0.45 -0.43
CA GLN A 149 15.45 1.57 -0.51
C GLN A 149 14.97 2.77 0.32
N VAL A 150 13.66 2.95 0.45
CA VAL A 150 13.06 4.01 1.23
C VAL A 150 12.10 3.39 2.22
N PHE A 151 12.36 3.62 3.50
CA PHE A 151 11.45 3.28 4.58
C PHE A 151 11.15 4.53 5.39
N ARG A 152 9.88 4.93 5.39
CA ARG A 152 9.38 6.00 6.23
C ARG A 152 8.35 5.45 7.19
N PHE A 153 8.43 5.90 8.43
CA PHE A 153 7.57 5.43 9.48
C PHE A 153 7.12 6.58 10.37
N SER A 154 5.82 6.63 10.67
CA SER A 154 5.24 7.60 11.59
C SER A 154 4.26 6.90 12.54
N THR A 155 4.37 7.19 13.83
CA THR A 155 3.55 6.58 14.88
C THR A 155 3.44 7.52 16.09
N GLU A 156 2.51 7.26 17.00
CA GLU A 156 2.49 7.99 18.27
C GLU A 156 3.55 7.43 19.23
N PHE A 157 4.02 8.26 20.16
CA PHE A 157 5.08 7.96 21.13
C PHE A 157 4.96 6.55 21.78
N ASP A 158 5.75 5.60 21.25
CA ASP A 158 6.12 4.35 21.91
C ASP A 158 7.64 4.35 22.11
N ILE A 159 8.06 4.34 23.38
CA ILE A 159 9.47 4.37 23.80
C ILE A 159 10.30 3.23 23.22
N THR A 160 9.67 2.12 22.79
CA THR A 160 10.39 1.00 22.16
C THR A 160 11.04 1.40 20.84
N TYR A 161 10.50 2.40 20.13
CA TYR A 161 11.08 2.93 18.90
C TYR A 161 12.38 3.71 19.11
N LEU A 162 12.69 4.14 20.34
CA LEU A 162 13.94 4.82 20.69
C LEU A 162 15.13 3.85 20.79
N ASN A 163 14.91 2.53 20.68
CA ASN A 163 15.98 1.56 20.73
C ASN A 163 16.75 1.46 19.39
N ALA A 164 17.79 2.28 19.26
CA ALA A 164 18.63 2.33 18.06
C ALA A 164 19.25 0.97 17.69
N ASN A 165 19.61 0.13 18.67
CA ASN A 165 20.22 -1.18 18.42
C ASN A 165 19.23 -2.11 17.71
N GLN A 166 17.95 -2.08 18.10
CA GLN A 166 16.92 -2.90 17.46
C GLN A 166 16.67 -2.47 16.01
N TRP A 167 16.69 -1.16 15.73
CA TRP A 167 16.61 -0.65 14.37
C TRP A 167 17.82 -1.04 13.53
N GLN A 168 19.02 -0.87 14.06
CA GLN A 168 20.27 -1.24 13.39
C GLN A 168 20.26 -2.73 13.02
N GLU A 169 19.90 -3.61 13.96
CA GLU A 169 19.76 -5.05 13.69
C GLU A 169 18.75 -5.32 12.58
N LEU A 170 17.58 -4.69 12.62
CA LEU A 170 16.53 -4.89 11.61
C LEU A 170 16.97 -4.43 10.22
N ILE A 171 17.59 -3.25 10.11
CA ILE A 171 18.07 -2.68 8.85
C ILE A 171 19.16 -3.57 8.24
N LEU A 172 20.20 -3.90 9.02
CA LEU A 172 21.30 -4.72 8.52
C LEU A 172 20.86 -6.13 8.09
N SER A 173 19.84 -6.69 8.74
CA SER A 173 19.39 -8.06 8.46
C SER A 173 18.32 -8.16 7.36
N HIS A 174 17.46 -7.16 7.18
CA HIS A 174 16.30 -7.27 6.27
C HIS A 174 16.18 -6.15 5.24
N MET A 175 16.86 -5.01 5.41
CA MET A 175 16.82 -3.87 4.49
C MET A 175 18.24 -3.45 4.05
N PRO A 176 19.04 -4.35 3.44
CA PRO A 176 20.45 -4.08 3.14
C PRO A 176 20.66 -2.98 2.09
N TYR A 177 19.64 -2.65 1.30
CA TYR A 177 19.69 -1.60 0.28
C TYR A 177 19.04 -0.28 0.72
N LEU A 178 18.73 -0.14 2.01
CA LEU A 178 18.09 1.06 2.53
C LEU A 178 18.99 2.29 2.36
N ARG A 179 18.44 3.33 1.74
CA ARG A 179 19.11 4.62 1.49
C ARG A 179 18.48 5.75 2.27
N ILE A 180 17.17 5.69 2.44
CA ILE A 180 16.39 6.69 3.18
C ILE A 180 15.66 5.95 4.30
N PHE A 181 15.96 6.36 5.51
CA PHE A 181 15.30 5.92 6.72
C PHE A 181 14.83 7.15 7.48
N ASP A 182 13.53 7.26 7.69
CA ASP A 182 12.90 8.43 8.29
C ASP A 182 11.86 7.97 9.30
N ILE A 183 11.94 8.51 10.52
CA ILE A 183 11.01 8.22 11.61
C ILE A 183 10.49 9.53 12.19
N GLU A 184 9.16 9.62 12.26
CA GLU A 184 8.43 10.64 13.00
C GLU A 184 7.73 9.98 14.21
N LEU A 185 8.02 10.44 15.42
CA LEU A 185 7.48 9.92 16.70
C LEU A 185 6.59 10.96 17.38
#